data_AF-A0A5C7GNM6-F1
#
_entry.id   AF-A0A5C7GNM6-F1
#
_cell.length_a   1.000
_cell.length_b   1.000
_cell.length_c   1.000
_cell.angle_alpha   90.00
_cell.angle_beta   90.00
_cell.angle_gamma   90.00
#
_symmetry.space_group_name_H-M   'P 1'
#
loop_
_entity.id
_entity.type
_entity.pdbx_description
1 polymer ?
#
loop_
_entity_poly.entity_id
_entity_poly.type
_entity_poly.pdbx_seq_one_letter_code
_entity_poly.pdbx_strand_id
1 'polypeptide(L)'
;MYNFTFKNRQSFLLRLLAYALFAIVVTFSSNVFAQKVDKLEQWANGRLPTYQNQGWVTGNVTESKAHYTECMTIPYRLEASSLTAGTPYRIKIGYDVKKGGAHAIDYLTSYDYDNNHDLFGHSIEPIDELVGTSLAGSGLSANTFDLPTPDEATPTAGAAVNQPETQFLSIPLANRKITVYGATISAAFYDVGDQNVDGGGDVSTYLTVDFTPSVGQTSVVILWGGHIAAEEVWGEGFSATGITGSPYHMFLEDCMGTNDGTSDDDLDGCGNKEVQLSASAVQDPPTCDVSGPTSTCEGSGNLVFTATTDTGESFNWSFGTNTSGASIVNGQGTDTVTVNPGTAGSFEIKVDISLGTLGGSLTTTCGQTVTVNLLPTVTVSGGAWCE
;
A
#
# COMPACT_ATOMS: atom_id res chain seq x y z
N MET A 1 -59.38 55.98 50.59
CA MET A 1 -58.09 56.01 49.85
C MET A 1 -57.07 55.32 50.74
N TYR A 2 -56.53 54.13 50.49
CA TYR A 2 -56.13 53.48 49.24
C TYR A 2 -56.24 51.95 49.40
N ASN A 3 -56.88 51.27 48.44
CA ASN A 3 -56.84 49.82 48.29
C ASN A 3 -55.47 49.43 47.72
N PHE A 4 -54.57 48.91 48.55
CA PHE A 4 -53.29 48.37 48.08
C PHE A 4 -53.56 47.02 47.42
N THR A 5 -53.51 47.03 46.10
CA THR A 5 -54.02 46.01 45.20
C THR A 5 -53.16 44.74 45.21
N PHE A 6 -53.83 43.59 45.36
CA PHE A 6 -53.32 42.21 45.23
C PHE A 6 -52.60 41.91 43.89
N LYS A 7 -52.68 42.82 42.92
CA LYS A 7 -52.16 42.68 41.54
C LYS A 7 -50.62 42.65 41.45
N ASN A 8 -49.91 43.25 42.41
CA ASN A 8 -48.44 43.34 42.34
C ASN A 8 -47.68 42.09 42.80
N ARG A 9 -48.29 41.22 43.63
CA ARG A 9 -47.62 40.00 44.12
C ARG A 9 -47.54 38.90 43.05
N GLN A 10 -48.58 38.73 42.23
CA GLN A 10 -48.57 37.78 41.12
C GLN A 10 -47.53 38.15 40.04
N SER A 11 -47.43 39.44 39.70
CA SER A 11 -46.43 39.96 38.77
C SER A 11 -44.99 39.68 39.22
N PHE A 12 -44.71 39.85 40.51
CA PHE A 12 -43.38 39.61 41.08
C PHE A 12 -43.02 38.11 41.11
N LEU A 13 -43.97 37.25 41.50
CA LEU A 13 -43.79 35.80 41.50
C LEU A 13 -43.61 35.22 40.09
N LEU A 14 -44.36 35.70 39.09
CA LEU A 14 -44.18 35.28 37.69
C LEU A 14 -42.81 35.71 37.14
N ARG A 15 -42.32 36.90 37.48
CA ARG A 15 -40.98 37.35 37.08
C ARG A 15 -39.88 36.51 37.74
N LEU A 16 -40.02 36.21 39.04
CA LEU A 16 -39.06 35.36 39.75
C LEU A 16 -39.01 33.93 39.16
N LEU A 17 -40.17 33.37 38.81
CA LEU A 17 -40.27 32.08 38.12
C LEU A 17 -39.66 32.12 36.72
N ALA A 18 -39.86 33.19 35.96
CA ALA A 18 -39.26 33.36 34.64
C ALA A 18 -37.72 33.48 34.71
N TYR A 19 -37.18 34.21 35.70
CA TYR A 19 -35.73 34.29 35.92
C TYR A 19 -35.14 32.97 36.43
N ALA A 20 -35.86 32.23 37.29
CA ALA A 20 -35.44 30.90 37.73
C ALA A 20 -35.46 29.89 36.58
N LEU A 21 -36.50 29.91 35.71
CA LEU A 21 -36.55 29.07 34.51
C LEU A 21 -35.42 29.43 33.53
N PHE A 22 -35.16 30.71 33.31
CA PHE A 22 -34.08 31.17 32.43
C PHE A 22 -32.69 30.79 32.98
N ALA A 23 -32.48 30.89 34.28
CA ALA A 23 -31.24 30.43 34.94
C ALA A 23 -31.07 28.91 34.80
N ILE A 24 -32.14 28.12 34.96
CA ILE A 24 -32.13 26.66 34.76
C ILE A 24 -31.80 26.31 33.30
N VAL A 25 -32.40 26.98 32.32
CA VAL A 25 -32.15 26.72 30.88
C VAL A 25 -30.71 27.09 30.49
N VAL A 26 -30.11 28.12 31.09
CA VAL A 26 -28.71 28.51 30.82
C VAL A 26 -27.70 27.62 31.56
N THR A 27 -28.07 26.98 32.68
CA THR A 27 -27.19 26.05 33.40
C THR A 27 -27.22 24.61 32.87
N PHE A 28 -28.19 24.25 32.01
CA PHE A 28 -28.34 22.90 31.45
C PHE A 28 -28.08 22.82 29.93
N SER A 29 -27.35 23.78 29.35
CA SER A 29 -26.75 23.57 28.02
C SER A 29 -25.52 22.68 28.16
N SER A 30 -25.71 21.38 28.34
CA SER A 30 -24.66 20.40 28.07
C SER A 30 -24.44 20.36 26.57
N ASN A 31 -23.23 20.70 26.10
CA ASN A 31 -22.83 20.39 24.74
C ASN A 31 -22.77 18.87 24.63
N VAL A 32 -23.79 18.26 24.04
CA VAL A 32 -23.74 16.84 23.63
C VAL A 32 -22.98 16.83 22.31
N PHE A 33 -21.70 16.49 22.35
CA PHE A 33 -20.96 16.20 21.12
C PHE A 33 -21.34 14.78 20.68
N ALA A 34 -21.77 14.64 19.43
CA ALA A 34 -22.03 13.33 18.85
C ALA A 34 -20.72 12.55 18.76
N GLN A 35 -20.76 11.28 19.17
CA GLN A 35 -19.65 10.34 19.04
C GLN A 35 -19.42 10.11 17.56
N LYS A 36 -18.18 10.27 17.07
CA LYS A 36 -17.92 10.17 15.64
C LYS A 36 -16.52 9.73 15.29
N VAL A 37 -16.40 9.22 14.07
CA VAL A 37 -15.13 9.17 13.35
C VAL A 37 -14.85 10.52 12.72
N ASP A 38 -13.77 11.15 13.17
CA ASP A 38 -13.32 12.45 12.69
C ASP A 38 -12.72 12.34 11.30
N LYS A 39 -11.79 11.41 11.11
CA LYS A 39 -11.00 11.27 9.89
C LYS A 39 -10.44 9.87 9.72
N LEU A 40 -10.35 9.47 8.46
CA LEU A 40 -9.50 8.40 7.96
C LEU A 40 -8.44 9.06 7.09
N GLU A 41 -7.18 8.79 7.39
CA GLU A 41 -6.02 9.37 6.74
C GLU A 41 -5.09 8.26 6.27
N GLN A 42 -4.28 8.58 5.27
CA GLN A 42 -3.12 7.78 4.88
C GLN A 42 -1.86 8.63 4.88
N TRP A 43 -0.72 7.97 4.93
CA TRP A 43 0.56 8.65 4.97
C TRP A 43 1.01 9.08 3.56
N ALA A 44 1.33 10.36 3.42
CA ALA A 44 1.95 10.92 2.23
C ALA A 44 3.44 11.16 2.51
N ASN A 45 4.26 10.13 2.26
CA ASN A 45 5.70 10.09 2.58
C ASN A 45 6.56 11.01 1.68
N GLY A 46 5.94 11.89 0.89
CA GLY A 46 6.64 12.91 0.12
C GLY A 46 6.91 12.51 -1.32
N ARG A 47 7.12 13.51 -2.17
CA ARG A 47 7.37 13.30 -3.60
C ARG A 47 8.87 13.14 -3.89
N LEU A 48 9.19 12.25 -4.82
CA LEU A 48 10.51 12.17 -5.46
C LEU A 48 10.81 13.39 -6.36
N PRO A 49 12.06 13.91 -6.37
CA PRO A 49 13.22 13.49 -5.58
C PRO A 49 13.41 14.33 -4.31
N THR A 50 12.43 15.16 -3.95
CA THR A 50 12.56 16.16 -2.88
C THR A 50 12.38 15.60 -1.47
N TYR A 51 11.92 14.35 -1.34
CA TYR A 51 11.80 13.58 -0.08
C TYR A 51 11.20 14.39 1.09
N GLN A 52 10.25 15.29 0.80
CA GLN A 52 9.60 16.10 1.82
C GLN A 52 8.28 15.45 2.21
N ASN A 53 8.27 14.85 3.39
CA ASN A 53 7.11 14.25 4.00
C ASN A 53 5.95 15.26 4.11
N GLN A 54 4.78 14.91 3.58
CA GLN A 54 3.56 15.71 3.69
C GLN A 54 2.72 15.32 4.93
N GLY A 55 3.00 14.16 5.52
CA GLY A 55 2.36 13.65 6.73
C GLY A 55 1.03 12.95 6.46
N TRP A 56 0.17 12.93 7.48
CA TRP A 56 -1.18 12.36 7.37
C TRP A 56 -2.10 13.24 6.54
N VAL A 57 -2.72 12.66 5.51
CA VAL A 57 -3.63 13.36 4.62
C VAL A 57 -4.92 12.57 4.40
N THR A 58 -6.01 13.28 4.12
CA THR A 58 -7.25 12.68 3.63
C THR A 58 -7.31 12.71 2.11
N GLY A 59 -8.13 11.83 1.53
CA GLY A 59 -8.35 11.73 0.08
C GLY A 59 -7.18 11.09 -0.67
N ASN A 60 -7.08 11.41 -1.97
CA ASN A 60 -6.16 10.74 -2.88
C ASN A 60 -4.69 11.19 -2.69
N VAL A 61 -3.78 10.22 -2.65
CA VAL A 61 -2.33 10.39 -2.65
C VAL A 61 -1.77 9.95 -3.99
N THR A 62 -1.10 10.88 -4.69
CA THR A 62 -0.47 10.63 -5.99
C THR A 62 1.04 10.82 -5.92
N GLU A 63 1.75 10.68 -7.05
CA GLU A 63 3.18 10.98 -7.19
C GLU A 63 3.55 12.40 -6.73
N SER A 64 2.57 13.30 -6.67
CA SER A 64 2.74 14.66 -6.16
C SER A 64 2.91 14.72 -4.64
N LYS A 65 2.56 13.63 -3.93
CA LYS A 65 2.50 13.56 -2.46
C LYS A 65 3.28 12.41 -1.86
N ALA A 66 3.53 11.33 -2.59
CA ALA A 66 4.14 10.11 -2.06
C ALA A 66 5.04 9.40 -3.07
N HIS A 67 5.81 8.45 -2.56
CA HIS A 67 6.63 7.50 -3.29
C HIS A 67 6.60 6.16 -2.57
N TYR A 68 6.00 5.16 -3.19
CA TYR A 68 5.95 3.79 -2.69
C TYR A 68 6.49 2.85 -3.77
N THR A 69 6.71 1.59 -3.43
CA THR A 69 6.92 0.51 -4.41
C THR A 69 5.98 -0.63 -4.07
N GLU A 70 5.87 -1.60 -4.96
CA GLU A 70 5.34 -2.90 -4.57
C GLU A 70 6.09 -3.48 -3.37
N CYS A 71 5.39 -4.36 -2.67
CA CYS A 71 5.73 -4.90 -1.37
C CYS A 71 5.69 -3.87 -0.23
N MET A 72 5.78 -2.55 -0.44
CA MET A 72 5.75 -1.61 0.69
C MET A 72 4.42 -1.62 1.44
N THR A 73 4.43 -1.10 2.66
CA THR A 73 3.23 -0.79 3.43
C THR A 73 2.82 0.67 3.28
N ILE A 74 1.54 0.92 3.02
CA ILE A 74 0.91 2.24 3.16
C ILE A 74 0.34 2.36 4.58
N PRO A 75 0.82 3.30 5.40
CA PRO A 75 0.25 3.57 6.71
C PRO A 75 -1.12 4.26 6.63
N TYR A 76 -2.07 3.79 7.44
CA TYR A 76 -3.41 4.36 7.61
C TYR A 76 -3.65 4.74 9.08
N ARG A 77 -4.45 5.78 9.28
CA ARG A 77 -4.83 6.28 10.61
C ARG A 77 -6.28 6.71 10.67
N LEU A 78 -6.97 6.22 11.68
CA LEU A 78 -8.32 6.63 12.06
C LEU A 78 -8.27 7.45 13.35
N GLU A 79 -8.98 8.58 13.41
CA GLU A 79 -9.28 9.26 14.67
C GLU A 79 -10.79 9.25 14.92
N ALA A 80 -11.18 8.88 16.13
CA ALA A 80 -12.54 8.99 16.64
C ALA A 80 -12.55 9.79 17.95
N SER A 81 -13.61 10.59 18.15
CA SER A 81 -13.73 11.48 19.31
C SER A 81 -15.13 11.48 19.91
N SER A 82 -15.24 12.14 21.05
CA SER A 82 -16.46 12.21 21.87
C SER A 82 -16.96 10.84 22.32
N LEU A 83 -16.05 9.85 22.40
CA LEU A 83 -16.35 8.51 22.87
C LEU A 83 -16.56 8.46 24.37
N THR A 84 -17.29 7.46 24.84
CA THR A 84 -17.50 7.19 26.26
C THR A 84 -16.43 6.22 26.76
N ALA A 85 -15.63 6.66 27.73
CA ALA A 85 -14.61 5.83 28.36
C ALA A 85 -15.21 4.53 28.94
N GLY A 86 -14.61 3.39 28.63
CA GLY A 86 -15.06 2.07 29.09
C GLY A 86 -16.20 1.45 28.29
N THR A 87 -16.79 2.17 27.33
CA THR A 87 -17.81 1.62 26.42
C THR A 87 -17.12 0.90 25.24
N PRO A 88 -17.49 -0.35 24.92
CA PRO A 88 -16.93 -1.05 23.76
C PRO A 88 -17.54 -0.52 22.45
N TYR A 89 -16.70 -0.27 21.46
CA TYR A 89 -17.06 0.16 20.11
C TYR A 89 -16.57 -0.83 19.07
N ARG A 90 -17.22 -0.81 17.90
CA ARG A 90 -16.83 -1.60 16.73
C ARG A 90 -16.73 -0.75 15.47
N ILE A 91 -15.72 -1.05 14.67
CA ILE A 91 -15.55 -0.54 13.32
C ILE A 91 -15.30 -1.69 12.35
N LYS A 92 -15.69 -1.50 11.10
CA LYS A 92 -15.43 -2.42 9.99
C LYS A 92 -14.62 -1.70 8.91
N ILE A 93 -13.34 -2.02 8.84
CA ILE A 93 -12.38 -1.46 7.89
C ILE A 93 -12.50 -2.25 6.58
N GLY A 94 -12.67 -1.58 5.44
CA GLY A 94 -12.68 -2.19 4.12
C GLY A 94 -11.46 -1.75 3.30
N TYR A 95 -10.94 -2.66 2.48
CA TYR A 95 -9.87 -2.35 1.52
C TYR A 95 -10.06 -3.09 0.21
N ASP A 96 -9.76 -2.41 -0.90
CA ASP A 96 -9.82 -3.00 -2.23
C ASP A 96 -8.64 -3.94 -2.46
N VAL A 97 -8.94 -5.22 -2.67
CA VAL A 97 -7.96 -6.27 -2.94
C VAL A 97 -7.71 -6.43 -4.42
N LYS A 98 -8.75 -6.41 -5.25
CA LYS A 98 -8.62 -6.62 -6.70
C LYS A 98 -9.33 -5.54 -7.50
N LYS A 99 -8.68 -5.08 -8.57
CA LYS A 99 -9.26 -4.16 -9.55
C LYS A 99 -8.87 -4.62 -10.95
N GLY A 100 -9.87 -4.85 -11.81
CA GLY A 100 -9.60 -5.23 -13.20
C GLY A 100 -8.80 -6.53 -13.37
N GLY A 101 -8.78 -7.40 -12.35
CA GLY A 101 -8.05 -8.66 -12.35
C GLY A 101 -6.65 -8.63 -11.72
N ALA A 102 -6.15 -7.45 -11.34
CA ALA A 102 -4.86 -7.27 -10.65
C ALA A 102 -5.05 -6.80 -9.21
N HIS A 103 -4.10 -7.12 -8.34
CA HIS A 103 -4.20 -6.94 -6.89
C HIS A 103 -3.71 -5.56 -6.45
N ALA A 104 -4.42 -4.86 -5.56
CA ALA A 104 -4.04 -3.54 -5.06
C ALA A 104 -3.47 -3.63 -3.64
N ILE A 105 -4.33 -3.86 -2.64
CA ILE A 105 -3.94 -4.15 -1.25
C ILE A 105 -4.27 -5.60 -0.95
N ASP A 106 -3.27 -6.45 -0.81
CA ASP A 106 -3.48 -7.89 -0.61
C ASP A 106 -3.80 -8.24 0.85
N TYR A 107 -3.14 -7.62 1.83
CA TYR A 107 -3.39 -7.82 3.25
C TYR A 107 -2.98 -6.63 4.12
N LEU A 108 -3.34 -6.70 5.41
CA LEU A 108 -3.02 -5.66 6.39
C LEU A 108 -1.76 -5.99 7.19
N THR A 109 -1.01 -4.96 7.55
CA THR A 109 0.26 -5.02 8.30
C THR A 109 0.26 -4.00 9.43
N SER A 110 1.37 -3.90 10.18
CA SER A 110 1.59 -2.74 11.07
C SER A 110 1.86 -1.51 10.24
N TYR A 111 1.34 -0.36 10.69
CA TYR A 111 1.46 0.91 9.95
C TYR A 111 2.92 1.31 9.69
N ASP A 112 3.85 0.86 10.52
CA ASP A 112 5.29 1.13 10.49
C ASP A 112 6.10 -0.06 9.96
N TYR A 113 5.46 -1.02 9.28
CA TYR A 113 6.19 -2.10 8.64
C TYR A 113 7.02 -1.56 7.47
N ASP A 114 8.29 -1.30 7.75
CA ASP A 114 9.28 -0.94 6.76
C ASP A 114 9.73 -2.18 5.99
N ASN A 115 9.33 -2.25 4.73
CA ASN A 115 9.91 -3.14 3.75
C ASN A 115 10.16 -2.39 2.45
N ASN A 116 11.30 -2.67 1.82
CA ASN A 116 11.73 -2.13 0.53
C ASN A 116 11.98 -0.60 0.45
N HIS A 117 11.95 0.16 1.56
CA HIS A 117 12.28 1.60 1.55
C HIS A 117 13.73 1.89 1.13
N ASP A 118 14.65 0.96 1.41
CA ASP A 118 16.06 1.07 1.01
C ASP A 118 16.25 1.31 -0.51
N LEU A 119 15.25 0.95 -1.33
CA LEU A 119 15.26 1.19 -2.77
C LEU A 119 15.34 2.68 -3.12
N PHE A 120 14.87 3.58 -2.25
CA PHE A 120 14.87 5.02 -2.57
C PHE A 120 16.21 5.70 -2.27
N GLY A 121 17.16 5.03 -1.61
CA GLY A 121 18.48 5.58 -1.35
C GLY A 121 18.52 6.70 -0.30
N HIS A 122 17.48 6.83 0.52
CA HIS A 122 17.43 7.71 1.70
C HIS A 122 16.83 6.98 2.90
N SER A 123 16.96 7.59 4.09
CA SER A 123 16.32 7.09 5.31
C SER A 123 14.80 7.16 5.21
N ILE A 124 14.11 6.20 5.83
CA ILE A 124 12.66 6.18 5.98
C ILE A 124 12.10 7.50 6.54
N GLU A 125 10.95 7.93 6.03
CA GLU A 125 10.23 9.06 6.59
C GLU A 125 9.67 8.71 7.98
N PRO A 126 10.02 9.46 9.04
CA PRO A 126 9.49 9.20 10.36
C PRO A 126 7.99 9.48 10.41
N ILE A 127 7.22 8.50 10.88
CA ILE A 127 5.79 8.62 11.10
C ILE A 127 5.56 9.13 12.52
N ASP A 128 4.96 10.32 12.66
CA ASP A 128 4.41 10.79 13.93
C ASP A 128 2.94 10.35 13.99
N GLU A 129 2.64 9.38 14.84
CA GLU A 129 1.35 8.69 14.90
C GLU A 129 0.22 9.61 15.34
N LEU A 130 0.53 10.62 16.16
CA LEU A 130 -0.47 11.47 16.82
C LEU A 130 -0.49 12.89 16.28
N VAL A 131 0.45 13.30 15.42
CA VAL A 131 0.47 14.66 14.85
C VAL A 131 -0.85 15.02 14.17
N GLY A 132 -1.39 16.19 14.50
CA GLY A 132 -2.64 16.67 13.93
C GLY A 132 -3.90 15.94 14.41
N THR A 133 -3.80 15.12 15.47
CA THR A 133 -4.96 14.54 16.18
C THR A 133 -5.20 15.26 17.51
N SER A 134 -6.35 15.03 18.14
CA SER A 134 -6.65 15.48 19.49
C SER A 134 -5.77 14.82 20.58
N LEU A 135 -5.08 13.72 20.25
CA LEU A 135 -4.13 13.05 21.14
C LEU A 135 -2.68 13.53 20.94
N ALA A 136 -2.42 14.49 20.06
CA ALA A 136 -1.09 15.05 19.84
C ALA A 136 -0.47 15.57 21.15
N GLY A 137 0.75 15.12 21.47
CA GLY A 137 1.45 15.52 22.69
C GLY A 137 0.86 14.97 24.00
N SER A 138 -0.09 14.04 23.94
CA SER A 138 -0.72 13.43 25.12
C SER A 138 0.24 12.59 25.97
N GLY A 139 1.33 12.09 25.39
CA GLY A 139 2.26 11.17 26.04
C GLY A 139 1.69 9.78 26.31
N LEU A 140 0.56 9.44 25.70
CA LEU A 140 -0.04 8.11 25.79
C LEU A 140 0.88 7.06 25.13
N SER A 141 0.99 5.89 25.76
CA SER A 141 1.63 4.74 25.14
C SER A 141 0.68 4.06 24.16
N ALA A 142 1.25 3.50 23.09
CA ALA A 142 0.56 2.60 22.19
C ALA A 142 0.13 1.32 22.91
N ASN A 143 -1.07 0.82 22.58
CA ASN A 143 -1.44 -0.58 22.73
C ASN A 143 -1.48 -1.23 21.35
N THR A 144 -1.17 -2.53 21.29
CA THR A 144 -1.17 -3.29 20.03
C THR A 144 -2.02 -4.53 20.15
N PHE A 145 -2.60 -4.97 19.04
CA PHE A 145 -3.29 -6.25 18.92
C PHE A 145 -2.84 -6.97 17.66
N ASP A 146 -2.80 -8.30 17.69
CA ASP A 146 -2.32 -9.11 16.58
C ASP A 146 -3.35 -9.09 15.45
N LEU A 147 -2.91 -8.76 14.24
CA LEU A 147 -3.77 -8.88 13.07
C LEU A 147 -4.08 -10.37 12.83
N PRO A 148 -5.35 -10.71 12.57
CA PRO A 148 -5.72 -12.07 12.18
C PRO A 148 -5.05 -12.42 10.85
N THR A 149 -4.73 -13.71 10.67
CA THR A 149 -4.24 -14.21 9.38
C THR A 149 -5.33 -14.01 8.31
N PRO A 150 -5.00 -13.42 7.15
CA PRO A 150 -5.91 -13.41 6.02
C PRO A 150 -6.05 -14.83 5.47
N ASP A 151 -7.28 -15.33 5.26
CA ASP A 151 -7.55 -16.67 4.72
C ASP A 151 -7.67 -16.60 3.19
N GLU A 152 -7.42 -17.72 2.53
CA GLU A 152 -7.79 -17.91 1.14
C GLU A 152 -9.21 -18.46 1.06
N ALA A 153 -10.12 -17.70 0.43
CA ALA A 153 -11.36 -18.28 -0.07
C ALA A 153 -11.07 -19.08 -1.36
N THR A 154 -10.47 -20.27 -1.22
CA THR A 154 -10.16 -21.26 -2.28
C THR A 154 -9.33 -20.74 -3.47
N PRO A 155 -8.11 -21.27 -3.73
CA PRO A 155 -7.23 -20.72 -4.75
C PRO A 155 -7.84 -20.79 -6.15
N THR A 156 -7.81 -19.67 -6.86
CA THR A 156 -8.07 -19.65 -8.31
C THR A 156 -6.90 -20.33 -9.02
N ALA A 157 -7.19 -21.15 -10.04
CA ALA A 157 -6.16 -21.84 -10.80
C ALA A 157 -5.18 -20.84 -11.45
N GLY A 158 -3.97 -20.73 -10.91
CA GLY A 158 -2.92 -19.84 -11.41
C GLY A 158 -2.14 -19.11 -10.31
N ALA A 159 -2.72 -18.89 -9.13
CA ALA A 159 -2.01 -18.35 -7.97
C ALA A 159 -1.08 -19.42 -7.37
N ALA A 160 0.16 -19.05 -7.05
CA ALA A 160 1.07 -19.92 -6.32
C ALA A 160 0.68 -19.94 -4.84
N VAL A 161 0.12 -21.06 -4.36
CA VAL A 161 0.01 -21.45 -2.92
C VAL A 161 -0.64 -20.41 -1.99
N ASN A 162 -1.83 -20.69 -1.44
CA ASN A 162 -2.36 -20.06 -0.21
C ASN A 162 -2.00 -18.55 -0.03
N GLN A 163 -2.19 -17.70 -1.04
CA GLN A 163 -1.93 -16.25 -0.94
C GLN A 163 -3.21 -15.48 -0.64
N PRO A 164 -3.17 -14.45 0.23
CA PRO A 164 -1.98 -13.84 0.83
C PRO A 164 -1.51 -14.47 2.14
N GLU A 165 -2.15 -15.55 2.63
CA GLU A 165 -1.80 -16.20 3.91
C GLU A 165 -0.29 -16.49 4.01
N THR A 166 0.28 -17.08 2.97
CA THR A 166 1.69 -17.49 2.93
C THR A 166 2.62 -16.29 3.10
N GLN A 167 2.38 -15.20 2.36
CA GLN A 167 3.18 -13.99 2.46
C GLN A 167 2.97 -13.29 3.81
N PHE A 168 1.74 -13.16 4.28
CA PHE A 168 1.45 -12.59 5.61
C PHE A 168 2.19 -13.35 6.72
N LEU A 169 2.16 -14.70 6.69
CA LEU A 169 2.84 -15.52 7.70
C LEU A 169 4.37 -15.43 7.62
N SER A 170 4.93 -15.00 6.49
CA SER A 170 6.37 -14.76 6.33
C SER A 170 6.85 -13.48 7.07
N ILE A 171 5.94 -12.54 7.33
CA ILE A 171 6.25 -11.29 8.03
C ILE A 171 6.48 -11.56 9.53
N PRO A 172 7.48 -10.93 10.18
CA PRO A 172 7.65 -11.04 11.63
C PRO A 172 6.38 -10.68 12.40
N LEU A 173 6.07 -11.41 13.49
CA LEU A 173 4.88 -11.14 14.31
C LEU A 173 4.83 -9.71 14.86
N ALA A 174 5.98 -9.07 15.06
CA ALA A 174 6.06 -7.67 15.48
C ALA A 174 5.47 -6.70 14.45
N ASN A 175 5.47 -7.06 13.17
CA ASN A 175 5.00 -6.24 12.06
C ASN A 175 3.59 -6.65 11.60
N ARG A 176 2.90 -7.50 12.35
CA ARG A 176 1.52 -7.93 12.11
C ARG A 176 0.56 -7.43 13.20
N LYS A 177 0.58 -6.13 13.46
CA LYS A 177 -0.17 -5.50 14.55
C LYS A 177 -1.08 -4.39 14.05
N ILE A 178 -2.23 -4.26 14.68
CA ILE A 178 -2.99 -3.01 14.70
C ILE A 178 -2.62 -2.24 15.98
N THR A 179 -2.34 -0.96 15.84
CA THR A 179 -1.90 -0.09 16.93
C THR A 179 -3.03 0.85 17.34
N VAL A 180 -3.18 1.11 18.63
CA VAL A 180 -4.19 2.03 19.15
C VAL A 180 -3.65 2.89 20.29
N TYR A 181 -4.03 4.16 20.30
CA TYR A 181 -3.78 5.12 21.37
C TYR A 181 -5.11 5.55 21.99
N GLY A 182 -5.13 5.71 23.32
CA GLY A 182 -6.33 6.11 24.06
C GLY A 182 -7.36 4.98 24.28
N ALA A 183 -7.13 3.78 23.74
CA ALA A 183 -7.98 2.61 23.89
C ALA A 183 -7.17 1.31 23.98
N THR A 184 -7.87 0.21 24.22
CA THR A 184 -7.38 -1.16 24.03
C THR A 184 -8.25 -1.86 22.98
N ILE A 185 -7.62 -2.61 22.06
CA ILE A 185 -8.34 -3.48 21.13
C ILE A 185 -8.58 -4.83 21.80
N SER A 186 -9.84 -5.31 21.78
CA SER A 186 -10.23 -6.59 22.35
C SER A 186 -10.36 -7.70 21.30
N ALA A 187 -10.63 -7.35 20.05
CA ALA A 187 -10.72 -8.30 18.96
C ALA A 187 -10.43 -7.61 17.61
N ALA A 188 -9.80 -8.35 16.70
CA ALA A 188 -9.71 -8.03 15.28
C ALA A 188 -9.91 -9.35 14.50
N PHE A 189 -10.89 -9.39 13.60
CA PHE A 189 -11.27 -10.61 12.88
C PHE A 189 -11.92 -10.29 11.53
N TYR A 190 -11.88 -11.27 10.64
CA TYR A 190 -12.59 -11.25 9.37
C TYR A 190 -13.87 -12.08 9.52
N ASP A 191 -15.04 -11.51 9.19
CA ASP A 191 -16.29 -12.27 9.21
C ASP A 191 -16.39 -13.25 8.02
N VAL A 192 -17.27 -14.24 8.14
CA VAL A 192 -17.49 -15.23 7.07
C VAL A 192 -18.00 -14.52 5.81
N GLY A 193 -17.23 -14.62 4.72
CA GLY A 193 -17.55 -13.99 3.44
C GLY A 193 -17.02 -12.56 3.26
N ASP A 194 -16.41 -11.98 4.29
CA ASP A 194 -15.75 -10.67 4.21
C ASP A 194 -14.35 -10.75 3.58
N GLN A 195 -13.79 -11.95 3.43
CA GLN A 195 -12.56 -12.16 2.70
C GLN A 195 -12.86 -12.70 1.32
N ASN A 196 -12.37 -11.97 0.33
CA ASN A 196 -12.46 -12.37 -1.05
C ASN A 196 -11.21 -11.87 -1.79
N VAL A 197 -10.09 -12.49 -1.48
CA VAL A 197 -8.79 -12.11 -2.05
C VAL A 197 -8.67 -12.41 -3.53
N ASP A 198 -9.49 -13.34 -4.06
CA ASP A 198 -9.34 -13.90 -5.41
C ASP A 198 -10.60 -13.82 -6.28
N GLY A 199 -11.71 -13.27 -5.76
CA GLY A 199 -13.03 -13.29 -6.40
C GLY A 199 -13.05 -12.68 -7.80
N GLY A 200 -13.99 -13.11 -8.65
CA GLY A 200 -14.12 -12.54 -10.00
C GLY A 200 -14.47 -11.04 -9.96
N GLY A 201 -13.76 -10.21 -10.73
CA GLY A 201 -14.03 -8.77 -10.86
C GLY A 201 -13.26 -7.90 -9.88
N ASP A 202 -13.86 -6.76 -9.54
CA ASP A 202 -13.35 -5.85 -8.50
C ASP A 202 -13.81 -6.36 -7.14
N VAL A 203 -12.90 -6.43 -6.18
CA VAL A 203 -13.15 -7.10 -4.91
C VAL A 203 -12.51 -6.37 -3.74
N SER A 204 -13.27 -6.27 -2.65
CA SER A 204 -12.81 -5.71 -1.38
C SER A 204 -12.85 -6.77 -0.27
N THR A 205 -12.00 -6.60 0.74
CA THR A 205 -11.97 -7.41 1.96
C THR A 205 -12.22 -6.52 3.19
N TYR A 206 -12.82 -7.08 4.25
CA TYR A 206 -13.23 -6.31 5.43
C TYR A 206 -12.71 -6.90 6.75
N LEU A 207 -12.10 -6.06 7.59
CA LEU A 207 -11.64 -6.39 8.94
C LEU A 207 -12.54 -5.70 9.98
N THR A 208 -13.15 -6.50 10.85
CA THR A 208 -13.89 -6.01 12.03
C THR A 208 -12.94 -5.82 13.20
N VAL A 209 -13.00 -4.66 13.87
CA VAL A 209 -12.16 -4.31 15.03
C VAL A 209 -13.02 -3.83 16.20
N ASP A 210 -12.85 -4.48 17.35
CA ASP A 210 -13.47 -4.11 18.61
C ASP A 210 -12.46 -3.41 19.52
N PHE A 211 -12.83 -2.24 20.04
CA PHE A 211 -11.97 -1.48 20.94
C PHE A 211 -12.76 -0.79 22.05
N THR A 212 -12.08 -0.50 23.16
CA THR A 212 -12.66 0.18 24.31
C THR A 212 -11.78 1.35 24.72
N PRO A 213 -12.27 2.60 24.69
CA PRO A 213 -11.54 3.76 25.18
C PRO A 213 -11.15 3.59 26.65
N SER A 214 -9.89 3.89 26.94
CA SER A 214 -9.33 3.77 28.29
C SER A 214 -9.97 4.76 29.25
N VAL A 215 -9.84 4.51 30.55
CA VAL A 215 -10.39 5.40 31.59
C VAL A 215 -9.90 6.84 31.38
N GLY A 216 -10.86 7.77 31.30
CA GLY A 216 -10.57 9.20 31.10
C GLY A 216 -10.27 9.60 29.65
N GLN A 217 -10.33 8.67 28.69
CA GLN A 217 -10.14 8.95 27.27
C GLN A 217 -11.47 9.04 26.55
N THR A 218 -11.63 10.11 25.76
CA THR A 218 -12.77 10.33 24.88
C THR A 218 -12.37 10.40 23.41
N SER A 219 -11.07 10.28 23.13
CA SER A 219 -10.50 10.25 21.80
C SER A 219 -9.63 9.02 21.65
N VAL A 220 -9.67 8.42 20.47
CA VAL A 220 -8.93 7.21 20.12
C VAL A 220 -8.31 7.39 18.74
N VAL A 221 -7.06 6.96 18.61
CA VAL A 221 -6.37 6.91 17.32
C VAL A 221 -5.98 5.47 17.04
N ILE A 222 -6.39 4.91 15.91
CA ILE A 222 -6.11 3.54 15.47
C ILE A 222 -5.26 3.60 14.21
N LEU A 223 -4.18 2.80 14.15
CA LEU A 223 -3.24 2.75 13.02
C LEU A 223 -3.03 1.31 12.55
N TRP A 224 -2.97 1.14 11.23
CA TRP A 224 -2.63 -0.11 10.55
C TRP A 224 -1.94 0.20 9.22
N GLY A 225 -1.36 -0.82 8.60
CA GLY A 225 -0.77 -0.76 7.27
C GLY A 225 -1.59 -1.55 6.26
N GLY A 226 -1.57 -1.14 4.99
CA GLY A 226 -1.98 -1.99 3.87
C GLY A 226 -0.77 -2.31 3.02
N HIS A 227 -0.49 -3.59 2.82
CA HIS A 227 0.60 -4.06 1.98
C HIS A 227 0.24 -3.87 0.51
N ILE A 228 1.16 -3.29 -0.27
CA ILE A 228 1.02 -3.06 -1.70
C ILE A 228 1.35 -4.37 -2.42
N ALA A 229 0.36 -4.93 -3.09
CA ALA A 229 0.48 -6.22 -3.77
C ALA A 229 1.59 -6.21 -4.84
N ALA A 230 2.35 -7.31 -4.92
CA ALA A 230 3.55 -7.35 -5.75
C ALA A 230 3.50 -8.40 -6.85
N GLU A 231 4.14 -8.12 -7.99
CA GLU A 231 4.24 -9.06 -9.12
C GLU A 231 4.99 -10.35 -8.72
N GLU A 232 5.92 -10.26 -7.77
CA GLU A 232 6.63 -11.44 -7.24
C GLU A 232 5.70 -12.46 -6.56
N VAL A 233 4.50 -12.03 -6.14
CA VAL A 233 3.49 -12.87 -5.48
C VAL A 233 2.38 -13.22 -6.45
N TRP A 234 1.86 -12.22 -7.18
CA TRP A 234 0.66 -12.35 -7.99
C TRP A 234 0.93 -12.64 -9.47
N GLY A 235 2.18 -12.51 -9.91
CA GLY A 235 2.61 -12.64 -11.30
C GLY A 235 2.64 -11.31 -12.04
N GLU A 236 3.43 -11.28 -13.13
CA GLU A 236 3.59 -10.13 -14.02
C GLU A 236 2.23 -9.61 -14.51
N GLY A 237 1.97 -8.31 -14.31
CA GLY A 237 0.74 -7.62 -14.68
C GLY A 237 -0.47 -7.88 -13.77
N PHE A 238 -0.32 -8.65 -12.68
CA PHE A 238 -1.42 -9.02 -11.78
C PHE A 238 -1.31 -8.42 -10.38
N SER A 239 -0.48 -7.40 -10.21
CA SER A 239 -0.16 -6.71 -8.96
C SER A 239 -0.61 -5.24 -8.96
N ALA A 240 -0.17 -4.50 -7.94
CA ALA A 240 -0.50 -3.11 -7.68
C ALA A 240 -0.24 -2.23 -8.92
N THR A 241 0.93 -2.39 -9.51
CA THR A 241 1.42 -1.57 -10.61
C THR A 241 0.74 -1.91 -11.95
N GLY A 242 0.17 -3.11 -12.06
CA GLY A 242 -0.68 -3.51 -13.18
C GLY A 242 -2.02 -2.76 -13.27
N ILE A 243 -2.36 -1.93 -12.27
CA ILE A 243 -3.64 -1.21 -12.22
C ILE A 243 -3.44 0.28 -12.48
N THR A 244 -4.29 0.90 -13.31
CA THR A 244 -4.24 2.34 -13.60
C THR A 244 -5.17 3.17 -12.71
N GLY A 245 -4.83 4.44 -12.48
CA GLY A 245 -5.66 5.39 -11.72
C GLY A 245 -5.40 5.33 -10.21
N SER A 246 -6.45 5.41 -9.40
CA SER A 246 -6.35 5.37 -7.93
C SER A 246 -7.09 4.17 -7.33
N PRO A 247 -6.65 2.94 -7.62
CA PRO A 247 -7.39 1.72 -7.33
C PRO A 247 -7.24 1.21 -5.89
N TYR A 248 -6.35 1.81 -5.10
CA TYR A 248 -6.02 1.33 -3.75
C TYR A 248 -6.89 2.05 -2.74
N HIS A 249 -8.13 1.60 -2.59
CA HIS A 249 -9.06 2.20 -1.65
C HIS A 249 -8.90 1.56 -0.28
N MET A 250 -8.83 2.41 0.75
CA MET A 250 -8.98 2.04 2.15
C MET A 250 -10.12 2.88 2.70
N PHE A 251 -11.10 2.23 3.31
CA PHE A 251 -12.33 2.87 3.73
C PHE A 251 -12.89 2.28 5.00
N LEU A 252 -13.86 2.99 5.55
CA LEU A 252 -14.62 2.56 6.71
C LEU A 252 -16.03 2.19 6.26
N GLU A 253 -16.25 0.89 6.12
CA GLU A 253 -17.50 0.31 5.63
C GLU A 253 -18.63 0.59 6.61
N ASP A 254 -18.41 0.29 7.88
CA ASP A 254 -19.43 0.41 8.91
C ASP A 254 -18.82 0.79 10.26
N CYS A 255 -19.61 1.50 11.06
CA CYS A 255 -19.35 1.67 12.48
C CYS A 255 -20.60 1.37 13.26
N MET A 256 -20.69 0.10 13.65
CA MET A 256 -21.82 -0.50 14.36
C MET A 256 -22.04 0.07 15.78
N GLY A 257 -21.35 1.15 16.14
CA GLY A 257 -21.58 1.81 17.41
C GLY A 257 -21.05 1.05 18.61
N THR A 258 -21.83 1.07 19.69
CA THR A 258 -21.55 0.21 20.84
C THR A 258 -21.87 -1.25 20.49
N ASN A 259 -21.02 -2.18 20.94
CA ASN A 259 -21.23 -3.61 20.73
C ASN A 259 -22.37 -4.19 21.61
N ASP A 260 -23.47 -3.46 21.80
CA ASP A 260 -24.57 -3.83 22.71
C ASP A 260 -25.79 -4.47 21.99
N GLY A 261 -25.77 -4.51 20.66
CA GLY A 261 -26.82 -5.12 19.84
C GLY A 261 -28.05 -4.24 19.61
N THR A 262 -27.99 -2.94 19.93
CA THR A 262 -29.02 -1.96 19.61
C THR A 262 -28.59 -1.10 18.42
N SER A 263 -29.50 -0.85 17.48
CA SER A 263 -29.23 -0.12 16.23
C SER A 263 -29.30 1.42 16.40
N ASP A 264 -29.08 1.93 17.62
CA ASP A 264 -29.25 3.35 17.97
C ASP A 264 -27.95 3.97 18.53
N ASP A 265 -26.86 3.19 18.56
CA ASP A 265 -25.59 3.55 19.19
C ASP A 265 -24.45 3.78 18.18
N ASP A 266 -24.79 3.94 16.90
CA ASP A 266 -23.83 4.06 15.79
C ASP A 266 -22.83 5.20 16.00
N LEU A 267 -21.55 4.88 15.81
CA LEU A 267 -20.51 5.89 15.81
C LEU A 267 -20.66 6.68 14.50
N ASP A 268 -21.06 7.94 14.60
CA ASP A 268 -21.38 8.76 13.43
C ASP A 268 -20.18 8.96 12.51
N GLY A 269 -20.46 9.22 11.24
CA GLY A 269 -19.46 9.64 10.26
C GLY A 269 -18.76 8.50 9.52
N CYS A 270 -19.27 7.28 9.63
CA CYS A 270 -18.86 6.11 8.86
C CYS A 270 -19.69 5.98 7.57
N GLY A 271 -19.13 5.41 6.49
CA GLY A 271 -19.75 5.39 5.15
C GLY A 271 -19.45 6.57 4.22
N ASN A 272 -18.63 7.54 4.64
CA ASN A 272 -18.07 8.62 3.78
C ASN A 272 -16.56 8.83 4.05
N LYS A 273 -15.89 7.82 4.60
CA LYS A 273 -14.47 7.89 4.95
C LYS A 273 -13.72 6.90 4.09
N GLU A 274 -13.03 7.44 3.10
CA GLU A 274 -12.20 6.69 2.17
C GLU A 274 -10.96 7.52 1.87
N VAL A 275 -9.84 6.82 1.72
CA VAL A 275 -8.59 7.35 1.20
C VAL A 275 -8.14 6.43 0.07
N GLN A 276 -7.35 7.00 -0.85
CA GLN A 276 -6.93 6.29 -2.06
C GLN A 276 -5.44 6.53 -2.30
N LEU A 277 -4.70 5.47 -2.62
CA LEU A 277 -3.41 5.62 -3.28
C LEU A 277 -3.60 5.59 -4.81
N SER A 278 -2.85 6.42 -5.53
CA SER A 278 -2.71 6.37 -6.98
C SER A 278 -1.61 5.40 -7.37
N ALA A 279 -1.81 4.62 -8.42
CA ALA A 279 -0.77 3.81 -9.03
C ALA A 279 0.45 4.66 -9.41
N SER A 280 0.26 5.93 -9.78
CA SER A 280 1.37 6.86 -10.04
C SER A 280 2.28 7.13 -8.84
N ALA A 281 1.78 6.96 -7.60
CA ALA A 281 2.59 7.07 -6.40
C ALA A 281 3.41 5.81 -6.12
N VAL A 282 3.08 4.68 -6.73
CA VAL A 282 3.82 3.42 -6.66
C VAL A 282 4.83 3.43 -7.82
N GLN A 283 6.09 3.18 -7.53
CA GLN A 283 7.16 3.14 -8.52
C GLN A 283 7.36 1.70 -8.98
N ASP A 284 7.20 1.53 -10.29
CA ASP A 284 7.31 0.24 -10.95
C ASP A 284 8.78 0.05 -11.36
N PRO A 285 9.32 -1.17 -11.29
CA PRO A 285 10.56 -1.47 -12.00
C PRO A 285 10.39 -1.16 -13.51
N PRO A 286 11.43 -0.69 -14.22
CA PRO A 286 11.45 -0.62 -15.68
C PRO A 286 10.94 -1.90 -16.35
N THR A 287 10.13 -1.81 -17.40
CA THR A 287 9.98 -2.97 -18.31
C THR A 287 11.30 -3.25 -19.01
N CYS A 288 11.54 -4.50 -19.42
CA CYS A 288 12.81 -4.88 -20.03
C CYS A 288 12.61 -5.96 -21.10
N ASP A 289 12.96 -5.63 -22.34
CA ASP A 289 13.11 -6.59 -23.45
C ASP A 289 14.43 -6.38 -24.20
N VAL A 290 15.05 -7.47 -24.69
CA VAL A 290 16.29 -7.41 -25.49
C VAL A 290 16.01 -7.91 -26.90
N SER A 291 16.21 -7.02 -27.87
CA SER A 291 16.13 -7.35 -29.30
C SER A 291 17.52 -7.45 -29.92
N GLY A 292 17.70 -8.41 -30.83
CA GLY A 292 18.94 -8.66 -31.54
C GLY A 292 19.00 -10.02 -32.23
N PRO A 293 20.11 -10.35 -32.89
CA PRO A 293 20.29 -11.64 -33.55
C PRO A 293 20.31 -12.79 -32.54
N THR A 294 19.46 -13.80 -32.73
CA THR A 294 19.43 -15.04 -31.92
C THR A 294 20.45 -16.09 -32.36
N SER A 295 21.03 -15.92 -33.56
CA SER A 295 22.10 -16.78 -34.05
C SER A 295 23.01 -16.06 -35.04
N THR A 296 24.25 -16.51 -35.11
CA THR A 296 25.26 -16.02 -36.05
C THR A 296 26.23 -17.14 -36.43
N CYS A 297 27.08 -16.92 -37.44
CA CYS A 297 28.18 -17.83 -37.77
C CYS A 297 29.45 -17.38 -37.07
N GLU A 298 30.33 -18.33 -36.73
CA GLU A 298 31.69 -18.05 -36.29
C GLU A 298 32.42 -17.17 -37.33
N GLY A 299 33.13 -16.14 -36.85
CA GLY A 299 33.81 -15.18 -37.72
C GLY A 299 32.91 -14.12 -38.34
N SER A 300 31.62 -14.09 -38.01
CA SER A 300 30.74 -12.97 -38.35
C SER A 300 31.20 -11.67 -37.68
N GLY A 301 30.79 -10.54 -38.25
CA GLY A 301 31.03 -9.23 -37.65
C GLY A 301 30.31 -9.04 -36.30
N ASN A 302 30.53 -7.88 -35.68
CA ASN A 302 29.89 -7.55 -34.42
C ASN A 302 28.35 -7.53 -34.56
N LEU A 303 27.68 -7.99 -33.52
CA LEU A 303 26.23 -7.99 -33.37
C LEU A 303 25.80 -6.76 -32.58
N VAL A 304 24.59 -6.27 -32.85
CA VAL A 304 23.99 -5.17 -32.10
C VAL A 304 22.76 -5.69 -31.36
N PHE A 305 22.68 -5.37 -30.08
CA PHE A 305 21.53 -5.67 -29.23
C PHE A 305 20.97 -4.36 -28.69
N THR A 306 19.65 -4.25 -28.62
CA THR A 306 18.94 -3.07 -28.13
C THR A 306 17.96 -3.49 -27.06
N ALA A 307 18.08 -2.87 -25.90
CA ALA A 307 17.14 -2.94 -24.79
C ALA A 307 15.95 -2.02 -25.08
N THR A 308 14.73 -2.51 -24.87
CA THR A 308 13.50 -1.72 -24.92
C THR A 308 12.89 -1.65 -23.53
N THR A 309 12.47 -0.46 -23.12
CA THR A 309 11.88 -0.19 -21.81
C THR A 309 10.88 0.96 -21.92
N ASP A 310 9.90 0.99 -21.03
CA ASP A 310 8.91 2.06 -20.85
C ASP A 310 9.46 3.22 -20.01
N THR A 311 10.30 2.91 -19.03
CA THR A 311 10.95 3.85 -18.12
C THR A 311 12.33 3.31 -17.76
N GLY A 312 13.39 4.12 -17.82
CA GLY A 312 14.73 3.65 -17.52
C GLY A 312 15.78 4.71 -17.82
N GLU A 313 16.71 4.92 -16.89
CA GLU A 313 17.72 5.98 -16.99
C GLU A 313 19.15 5.44 -17.05
N SER A 314 19.39 4.20 -16.60
CA SER A 314 20.70 3.55 -16.68
C SER A 314 20.62 2.12 -17.20
N PHE A 315 21.58 1.74 -18.04
CA PHE A 315 21.70 0.42 -18.64
C PHE A 315 23.05 -0.21 -18.28
N ASN A 316 23.05 -1.44 -17.78
CA ASN A 316 24.27 -2.19 -17.52
C ASN A 316 24.22 -3.54 -18.25
N TRP A 317 24.96 -3.63 -19.34
CA TRP A 317 25.07 -4.85 -20.14
C TRP A 317 26.07 -5.82 -19.55
N SER A 318 25.71 -7.09 -19.50
CA SER A 318 26.54 -8.17 -18.97
C SER A 318 26.30 -9.47 -19.73
N PHE A 319 27.10 -10.50 -19.45
CA PHE A 319 26.86 -11.84 -19.99
C PHE A 319 26.42 -12.78 -18.88
N GLY A 320 25.43 -13.63 -19.17
CA GLY A 320 25.14 -14.82 -18.40
C GLY A 320 26.09 -15.95 -18.78
N THR A 321 25.56 -17.06 -19.29
CA THR A 321 26.41 -18.13 -19.85
C THR A 321 27.18 -17.60 -21.06
N ASN A 322 28.49 -17.87 -21.16
CA ASN A 322 29.31 -17.42 -22.31
C ASN A 322 30.37 -18.46 -22.68
N THR A 323 30.00 -19.41 -23.53
CA THR A 323 30.89 -20.47 -24.04
C THR A 323 31.56 -20.12 -25.36
N SER A 324 31.02 -19.14 -26.09
CA SER A 324 31.62 -18.64 -27.33
C SER A 324 32.78 -17.66 -27.09
N GLY A 325 32.96 -17.16 -25.86
CA GLY A 325 33.94 -16.12 -25.56
C GLY A 325 33.52 -14.75 -26.09
N ALA A 326 32.22 -14.48 -26.13
CA ALA A 326 31.67 -13.20 -26.55
C ALA A 326 32.17 -12.05 -25.66
N SER A 327 32.28 -10.84 -26.22
CA SER A 327 32.73 -9.64 -25.50
C SER A 327 32.01 -8.38 -25.96
N ILE A 328 31.75 -7.46 -25.02
CA ILE A 328 31.16 -6.15 -25.33
C ILE A 328 32.24 -5.27 -25.96
N VAL A 329 31.95 -4.71 -27.13
CA VAL A 329 32.85 -3.86 -27.91
C VAL A 329 32.60 -2.39 -27.64
N ASN A 330 31.33 -1.96 -27.59
CA ASN A 330 30.91 -0.60 -27.25
C ASN A 330 29.45 -0.59 -26.76
N GLY A 331 28.96 0.58 -26.31
CA GLY A 331 27.55 0.76 -25.94
C GLY A 331 27.21 0.35 -24.50
N GLN A 332 28.22 0.16 -23.64
CA GLN A 332 27.97 0.02 -22.21
C GLN A 332 27.39 1.33 -21.65
N GLY A 333 26.40 1.25 -20.78
CA GLY A 333 25.73 2.44 -20.24
C GLY A 333 24.60 2.99 -21.12
N THR A 334 24.34 2.40 -22.29
CA THR A 334 23.31 2.87 -23.23
C THR A 334 22.28 1.78 -23.51
N ASP A 335 21.13 2.17 -24.08
CA ASP A 335 20.07 1.25 -24.51
C ASP A 335 20.49 0.27 -25.61
N THR A 336 21.65 0.49 -26.24
CA THR A 336 22.17 -0.34 -27.33
C THR A 336 23.61 -0.73 -27.06
N VAL A 337 23.93 -2.02 -27.24
CA VAL A 337 25.29 -2.55 -27.08
C VAL A 337 25.75 -3.27 -28.36
N THR A 338 27.04 -3.14 -28.67
CA THR A 338 27.68 -3.92 -29.74
C THR A 338 28.54 -5.02 -29.14
N VAL A 339 28.35 -6.25 -29.59
CA VAL A 339 29.01 -7.46 -29.05
C VAL A 339 29.77 -8.19 -30.15
N ASN A 340 31.00 -8.60 -29.86
CA ASN A 340 31.72 -9.58 -30.66
C ASN A 340 31.24 -10.98 -30.24
N PRO A 341 30.71 -11.82 -31.15
CA PRO A 341 30.15 -13.11 -30.80
C PRO A 341 31.17 -14.17 -30.36
N GLY A 342 32.46 -14.00 -30.70
CA GLY A 342 33.51 -14.97 -30.39
C GLY A 342 33.54 -16.17 -31.33
N THR A 343 33.92 -17.34 -30.81
CA THR A 343 34.01 -18.62 -31.53
C THR A 343 32.71 -19.41 -31.45
N ALA A 344 32.64 -20.57 -32.09
CA ALA A 344 31.46 -21.42 -31.97
C ALA A 344 31.14 -21.82 -30.52
N GLY A 345 29.85 -21.85 -30.20
CA GLY A 345 29.32 -22.00 -28.84
C GLY A 345 28.02 -21.23 -28.69
N SER A 346 27.79 -20.71 -27.48
CA SER A 346 26.65 -19.85 -27.18
C SER A 346 27.01 -18.80 -26.14
N PHE A 347 26.28 -17.69 -26.15
CA PHE A 347 26.31 -16.71 -25.07
C PHE A 347 24.91 -16.20 -24.76
N GLU A 348 24.70 -15.76 -23.54
CA GLU A 348 23.50 -15.06 -23.08
C GLU A 348 23.88 -13.61 -22.82
N ILE A 349 23.34 -12.69 -23.60
CA ILE A 349 23.50 -11.25 -23.37
C ILE A 349 22.39 -10.80 -22.42
N LYS A 350 22.76 -10.07 -21.36
CA LYS A 350 21.84 -9.53 -20.35
C LYS A 350 21.98 -8.01 -20.25
N VAL A 351 20.92 -7.35 -19.86
CA VAL A 351 20.91 -5.93 -19.50
C VAL A 351 20.15 -5.75 -18.21
N ASP A 352 20.76 -5.00 -17.28
CA ASP A 352 20.09 -4.46 -16.11
C ASP A 352 19.66 -3.03 -16.44
N ILE A 353 18.36 -2.75 -16.35
CA ILE A 353 17.78 -1.42 -16.58
C ILE A 353 17.30 -0.88 -15.24
N SER A 354 17.74 0.32 -14.85
CA SER A 354 17.36 0.91 -13.57
C SER A 354 16.74 2.30 -13.71
N LEU A 355 15.86 2.64 -12.76
CA LEU A 355 15.32 3.99 -12.57
C LEU A 355 16.35 4.87 -11.86
N GLY A 356 16.94 5.81 -12.60
CA GLY A 356 18.01 6.68 -12.11
C GLY A 356 17.54 7.76 -11.12
N THR A 357 16.26 8.11 -11.12
CA THR A 357 15.60 8.95 -10.10
C THR A 357 15.72 8.39 -8.68
N LEU A 358 16.01 7.08 -8.55
CA LEU A 358 16.16 6.37 -7.28
C LEU A 358 17.59 5.86 -7.05
N GLY A 359 18.58 6.46 -7.72
CA GLY A 359 19.97 6.03 -7.59
C GLY A 359 20.25 4.63 -8.15
N GLY A 360 19.34 4.09 -8.97
CA GLY A 360 19.50 2.79 -9.63
C GLY A 360 19.06 1.56 -8.83
N SER A 361 18.35 1.72 -7.71
CA SER A 361 17.97 0.57 -6.87
C SER A 361 16.79 -0.25 -7.42
N LEU A 362 15.83 0.40 -8.10
CA LEU A 362 14.75 -0.29 -8.81
C LEU A 362 15.26 -0.71 -10.19
N THR A 363 15.56 -2.01 -10.34
CA THR A 363 16.23 -2.57 -11.51
C THR A 363 15.48 -3.79 -12.05
N THR A 364 15.37 -3.86 -13.37
CA THR A 364 14.85 -5.04 -14.09
C THR A 364 15.95 -5.62 -14.97
N THR A 365 16.11 -6.95 -14.92
CA THR A 365 17.08 -7.66 -15.74
C THR A 365 16.37 -8.50 -16.79
N CYS A 366 16.76 -8.33 -18.06
CA CYS A 366 16.32 -9.18 -19.16
C CYS A 366 17.51 -9.63 -20.01
N GLY A 367 17.30 -10.64 -20.84
CA GLY A 367 18.38 -11.18 -21.66
C GLY A 367 17.92 -12.10 -22.77
N GLN A 368 18.85 -12.38 -23.69
CA GLN A 368 18.62 -13.20 -24.87
C GLN A 368 19.78 -14.18 -25.06
N THR A 369 19.46 -15.43 -25.39
CA THR A 369 20.47 -16.44 -25.76
C THR A 369 20.77 -16.37 -27.25
N VAL A 370 22.06 -16.40 -27.59
CA VAL A 370 22.59 -16.32 -28.95
C VAL A 370 23.47 -17.55 -29.22
N THR A 371 23.24 -18.18 -30.38
CA THR A 371 24.04 -19.34 -30.82
C THR A 371 25.06 -18.93 -31.88
N VAL A 372 26.32 -19.29 -31.68
CA VAL A 372 27.41 -19.07 -32.65
C VAL A 372 27.71 -20.40 -33.32
N ASN A 373 27.28 -20.53 -34.58
CA ASN A 373 27.42 -21.74 -35.36
C ASN A 373 28.83 -21.89 -35.91
N LEU A 374 29.40 -23.10 -35.79
CA LEU A 374 30.65 -23.47 -36.47
C LEU A 374 30.51 -23.27 -37.98
N LEU A 375 31.60 -22.80 -38.62
CA LEU A 375 31.66 -22.75 -40.07
C LEU A 375 31.54 -24.18 -40.65
N PRO A 376 30.74 -24.38 -41.73
CA PRO A 376 30.64 -25.69 -42.37
C PRO A 376 32.01 -26.11 -42.92
N THR A 377 32.44 -27.32 -42.59
CA THR A 377 33.66 -27.90 -43.17
C THR A 377 33.34 -28.43 -44.57
N VAL A 378 33.93 -27.82 -45.61
CA VAL A 378 33.82 -28.33 -46.99
C VAL A 378 34.94 -29.33 -47.25
N THR A 379 34.59 -30.61 -47.38
CA THR A 379 35.51 -31.64 -47.88
C THR A 379 35.23 -31.93 -49.35
N VAL A 380 36.21 -31.66 -50.23
CA VAL A 380 36.19 -32.10 -51.63
C VAL A 380 36.89 -33.46 -51.71
N SER A 381 36.14 -34.53 -51.99
CA SER A 381 36.73 -35.84 -52.33
C SER A 381 36.97 -35.91 -53.83
N GLY A 382 38.22 -35.76 -54.25
CA GLY A 382 38.63 -36.07 -55.61
C GLY A 382 38.61 -37.58 -55.82
N GLY A 383 37.76 -38.07 -56.72
CA GLY A 383 37.87 -39.45 -57.20
C GLY A 383 39.15 -39.62 -58.02
N ALA A 384 39.94 -40.64 -57.70
CA ALA A 384 41.11 -41.00 -58.51
C ALA A 384 40.63 -41.42 -59.91
N TRP A 385 41.06 -40.69 -60.94
CA TRP A 385 40.93 -41.12 -62.33
C TRP A 385 42.00 -42.17 -62.60
N CYS A 386 41.61 -43.37 -63.03
CA CYS A 386 42.57 -44.34 -63.57
C CYS A 386 42.99 -43.88 -64.98
N GLU A 387 44.30 -43.77 -65.19
CA GLU A 387 44.91 -43.56 -66.52
C GLU A 387 44.74 -44.77 -67.45
#